data_AF-A0A967E3Z8-F1
#
_entry.id   AF-A0A967E3Z8-F1
#
_cell.length_a   1.000
_cell.length_b   1.000
_cell.length_c   1.000
_cell.angle_alpha   90.00
_cell.angle_beta   90.00
_cell.angle_gamma   90.00
#
_symmetry.space_group_name_H-M   'P 1'
#
loop_
_entity.id
_entity.type
_entity.pdbx_description
1 polymer ?
#
loop_
_entity_poly.entity_id
_entity_poly.type
_entity_poly.pdbx_seq_one_letter_code
_entity_poly.pdbx_strand_id
1 'polypeptide(L)'
;MQGKDPFLALLGVFILSMTWFFCGKGSVTSSPPVALEHPTEIPPPAPKIMDPPPLPPPVPRVSAPAVLKKKIDDLLREDTIQFRINSASLLPDGKAVLNRVATMLHEDQTVAFEVGGHTDNVGLEQANWVLSEQRAKTVVEYLISQGIAPERLTPKGYGASRPIVESATDEGHWQNRRIEFSIAIKGAQP
;
A
#
# COMPACT_ATOMS: atom_id res chain seq x y z
N MET A 1 15.90 47.77 39.57
CA MET A 1 14.81 47.45 38.63
C MET A 1 14.61 45.94 38.69
N GLN A 2 14.01 45.34 39.72
CA GLN A 2 12.60 45.39 40.15
C GLN A 2 11.61 45.35 38.98
N GLY A 3 10.98 44.19 38.83
CA GLY A 3 9.90 43.84 37.91
C GLY A 3 9.29 42.50 38.32
N LYS A 4 8.71 42.51 39.52
CA LYS A 4 7.72 41.58 40.08
C LYS A 4 6.37 41.95 39.42
N ASP A 5 5.54 41.05 38.91
CA ASP A 5 4.56 40.28 39.70
C ASP A 5 3.60 39.44 38.79
N PRO A 6 2.80 38.52 39.38
CA PRO A 6 2.17 37.34 38.76
C PRO A 6 0.68 37.55 38.41
N PHE A 7 -0.08 36.51 38.00
CA PHE A 7 -1.51 36.34 38.36
C PHE A 7 -2.12 34.99 37.88
N LEU A 8 -2.75 34.28 38.84
CA LEU A 8 -3.94 33.40 38.83
C LEU A 8 -4.17 32.38 37.70
N ALA A 9 -4.22 31.06 37.94
CA ALA A 9 -5.19 30.26 38.72
C ALA A 9 -6.61 30.21 38.12
N LEU A 10 -7.02 29.06 37.56
CA LEU A 10 -8.38 28.52 37.74
C LEU A 10 -8.46 27.02 37.38
N LEU A 11 -8.72 26.25 38.43
CA LEU A 11 -9.12 24.85 38.47
C LEU A 11 -10.57 24.74 37.98
N GLY A 12 -10.91 23.69 37.20
CA GLY A 12 -12.30 23.38 36.84
C GLY A 12 -12.54 21.86 36.83
N VAL A 13 -13.10 21.34 37.91
CA VAL A 13 -13.60 19.97 38.09
C VAL A 13 -15.10 20.07 38.40
N PHE A 14 -15.96 19.37 37.66
CA PHE A 14 -17.39 19.10 37.97
C PHE A 14 -17.81 17.82 37.19
N ILE A 15 -17.94 16.63 37.79
CA ILE A 15 -19.01 16.04 38.63
C ILE A 15 -20.28 15.58 37.84
N LEU A 16 -20.37 14.24 37.69
CA LEU A 16 -21.48 13.30 38.02
C LEU A 16 -22.87 13.36 37.33
N SER A 17 -23.35 12.18 36.86
CA SER A 17 -24.68 11.54 37.09
C SER A 17 -25.01 10.59 35.91
N MET A 18 -25.01 9.24 36.02
CA MET A 18 -26.10 8.35 36.47
C MET A 18 -27.49 8.77 35.89
N THR A 19 -28.31 7.96 35.22
CA THR A 19 -28.79 6.59 35.54
C THR A 19 -29.79 6.08 34.45
N TRP A 20 -29.88 4.74 34.30
CA TRP A 20 -31.08 3.88 34.05
C TRP A 20 -31.63 3.69 32.61
N PHE A 21 -31.50 2.49 32.02
CA PHE A 21 -32.39 1.31 32.11
C PHE A 21 -33.84 1.57 31.68
N PHE A 22 -34.19 1.12 30.47
CA PHE A 22 -35.58 0.82 30.12
C PHE A 22 -35.66 -0.60 29.54
N CYS A 23 -36.11 -1.52 30.39
CA CYS A 23 -36.60 -2.85 30.05
C CYS A 23 -38.11 -2.74 29.86
N GLY A 24 -38.64 -3.31 28.77
CA GLY A 24 -40.08 -3.36 28.53
C GLY A 24 -40.48 -4.59 27.71
N LYS A 25 -40.54 -5.75 28.36
CA LYS A 25 -41.30 -6.92 27.87
C LYS A 25 -42.75 -6.74 28.32
N GLY A 26 -43.67 -6.65 27.36
CA GLY A 26 -45.12 -6.72 27.60
C GLY A 26 -45.70 -7.86 26.79
N SER A 27 -46.12 -8.92 27.48
CA SER A 27 -46.91 -10.04 26.97
C SER A 27 -48.33 -9.90 27.50
N VAL A 28 -49.36 -9.82 26.65
CA VAL A 28 -50.74 -10.14 27.03
C VAL A 28 -51.50 -10.79 25.87
N THR A 29 -52.15 -11.88 26.22
CA THR A 29 -52.95 -12.87 25.49
C THR A 29 -54.42 -12.45 25.31
N SER A 30 -55.10 -12.92 24.25
CA SER A 30 -56.39 -13.64 24.35
C SER A 30 -56.94 -14.05 22.97
N SER A 31 -57.36 -15.30 22.85
CA SER A 31 -57.77 -16.03 21.62
C SER A 31 -59.30 -15.92 21.32
N PRO A 32 -59.93 -16.74 20.41
CA PRO A 32 -60.80 -16.31 19.29
C PRO A 32 -62.30 -16.71 19.47
N PRO A 33 -63.17 -16.65 18.42
CA PRO A 33 -63.49 -17.88 17.63
C PRO A 33 -63.88 -17.64 16.12
N VAL A 34 -63.55 -18.56 15.17
CA VAL A 34 -64.41 -19.57 14.45
C VAL A 34 -65.55 -18.94 13.60
N ALA A 35 -65.87 -19.23 12.32
CA ALA A 35 -65.48 -20.16 11.24
C ALA A 35 -66.10 -19.67 9.90
N LEU A 36 -65.65 -20.19 8.75
CA LEU A 36 -66.43 -20.95 7.74
C LEU A 36 -65.75 -20.95 6.35
N GLU A 37 -65.26 -22.13 5.98
CA GLU A 37 -65.33 -22.80 4.66
C GLU A 37 -64.90 -22.09 3.36
N HIS A 38 -63.86 -22.63 2.70
CA HIS A 38 -64.00 -23.48 1.50
C HIS A 38 -62.65 -24.13 1.12
N PRO A 39 -62.64 -25.38 0.63
CA PRO A 39 -61.44 -26.08 0.20
C PRO A 39 -61.13 -25.77 -1.27
N THR A 40 -60.04 -25.07 -1.53
CA THR A 40 -59.47 -24.95 -2.87
C THR A 40 -57.95 -25.04 -2.83
N GLU A 41 -57.49 -26.19 -3.33
CA GLU A 41 -56.31 -26.37 -4.17
C GLU A 41 -54.94 -26.02 -3.57
N ILE A 42 -54.19 -27.07 -3.21
CA ILE A 42 -52.76 -26.98 -2.94
C ILE A 42 -52.07 -26.50 -4.23
N PRO A 43 -51.39 -25.34 -4.25
CA PRO A 43 -50.60 -24.97 -5.40
C PRO A 43 -49.50 -26.02 -5.61
N PRO A 44 -49.19 -26.40 -6.87
CA PRO A 44 -48.11 -27.36 -7.11
C PRO A 44 -46.82 -26.87 -6.46
N PRO A 45 -45.97 -27.78 -5.92
CA PRO A 45 -44.70 -27.39 -5.36
C PRO A 45 -43.89 -26.67 -6.45
N ALA A 46 -43.39 -25.47 -6.11
CA ALA A 46 -42.48 -24.75 -6.97
C ALA A 46 -41.33 -25.69 -7.40
N PRO A 47 -40.88 -25.67 -8.67
CA PRO A 47 -39.70 -26.41 -9.06
C PRO A 47 -38.57 -26.00 -8.13
N LYS A 48 -37.84 -26.97 -7.58
CA LYS A 48 -36.60 -26.69 -6.85
C LYS A 48 -35.74 -25.85 -7.80
N ILE A 49 -35.56 -24.58 -7.48
CA ILE A 49 -34.55 -23.75 -8.12
C ILE A 49 -33.25 -24.48 -7.77
N MET A 50 -32.67 -25.18 -8.74
CA MET A 50 -31.31 -25.68 -8.61
C MET A 50 -30.47 -24.47 -8.26
N ASP A 51 -29.80 -24.52 -7.10
CA ASP A 51 -28.87 -23.46 -6.73
C ASP A 51 -28.02 -23.13 -7.96
N PRO A 52 -27.85 -21.84 -8.32
CA PRO A 52 -26.97 -21.50 -9.43
C PRO A 52 -25.63 -22.18 -9.15
N PRO A 53 -25.01 -22.84 -10.15
CA PRO A 53 -23.72 -23.48 -9.95
C PRO A 53 -22.79 -22.46 -9.27
N PRO A 54 -22.00 -22.88 -8.26
CA PRO A 54 -21.09 -21.97 -7.59
C PRO A 54 -20.30 -21.24 -8.65
N LEU A 55 -20.30 -19.90 -8.58
CA LEU A 55 -19.56 -19.06 -9.51
C LEU A 55 -18.18 -19.70 -9.69
N PRO A 56 -17.70 -19.89 -10.94
CA PRO A 56 -16.35 -20.38 -11.12
C PRO A 56 -15.42 -19.48 -10.28
N PRO A 57 -14.41 -20.04 -9.59
CA PRO A 57 -13.45 -19.23 -8.86
C PRO A 57 -12.98 -18.13 -9.81
N PRO A 58 -12.83 -16.87 -9.33
CA PRO A 58 -12.45 -15.77 -10.19
C PRO A 58 -11.20 -16.19 -10.96
N VAL A 59 -11.35 -16.36 -12.28
CA VAL A 59 -10.24 -16.62 -13.19
C VAL A 59 -9.16 -15.60 -12.87
N PRO A 60 -7.89 -15.98 -12.70
CA PRO A 60 -6.82 -15.02 -12.50
C PRO A 60 -6.83 -14.06 -13.68
N ARG A 61 -7.34 -12.83 -13.48
CA ARG A 61 -7.06 -11.71 -14.38
C ARG A 61 -5.56 -11.70 -14.56
N VAL A 62 -5.07 -11.58 -15.80
CA VAL A 62 -3.69 -11.23 -16.19
C VAL A 62 -2.89 -10.86 -14.94
N SER A 63 -2.11 -11.81 -14.43
CA SER A 63 -1.67 -11.86 -13.02
C SER A 63 -1.51 -10.45 -12.44
N ALA A 64 -2.37 -10.05 -11.51
CA ALA A 64 -2.36 -8.74 -10.85
C ALA A 64 -0.93 -8.18 -10.58
N PRO A 65 0.06 -9.02 -10.19
CA PRO A 65 1.46 -8.59 -10.07
C PRO A 65 2.09 -7.92 -11.31
N ALA A 66 1.83 -8.44 -12.51
CA ALA A 66 2.42 -7.92 -13.75
C ALA A 66 1.83 -6.55 -14.13
N VAL A 67 0.54 -6.34 -13.85
CA VAL A 67 -0.14 -5.06 -14.08
C VAL A 67 0.40 -3.99 -13.13
N LEU A 68 0.56 -4.34 -11.85
CA LEU A 68 1.15 -3.45 -10.85
C LEU A 68 2.57 -3.04 -11.22
N LYS A 69 3.43 -4.01 -11.56
CA LYS A 69 4.82 -3.73 -11.97
C LYS A 69 4.84 -2.77 -13.17
N LYS A 70 4.02 -3.05 -14.20
CA LYS A 70 3.94 -2.18 -15.39
C LYS A 70 3.56 -0.74 -15.02
N LYS A 71 2.58 -0.54 -14.14
CA LYS A 71 2.20 0.80 -13.68
C LYS A 71 3.35 1.55 -13.00
N ILE A 72 4.12 0.85 -12.16
CA ILE A 72 5.29 1.42 -11.49
C ILE A 72 6.37 1.77 -12.52
N ASP A 73 6.65 0.88 -13.47
CA ASP A 73 7.64 1.13 -14.53
C ASP A 73 7.25 2.34 -15.40
N ASP A 74 5.96 2.47 -15.74
CA ASP A 74 5.45 3.61 -16.52
C ASP A 74 5.59 4.92 -15.74
N LEU A 75 5.25 4.93 -14.45
CA LEU A 75 5.45 6.08 -13.56
C LEU A 75 6.93 6.49 -13.49
N LEU A 76 7.85 5.53 -13.34
CA LEU A 76 9.28 5.81 -13.20
C LEU A 76 9.96 6.22 -14.50
N ARG A 77 9.32 5.96 -15.65
CA ARG A 77 9.75 6.48 -16.95
C ARG A 77 9.39 7.95 -17.13
N GLU A 78 8.26 8.36 -16.59
CA GLU A 78 7.78 9.75 -16.64
C GLU A 78 8.47 10.62 -15.58
N ASP A 79 8.61 10.10 -14.36
CA ASP A 79 9.15 10.83 -13.22
C ASP A 79 10.28 10.06 -12.51
N THR A 80 11.44 10.70 -12.39
CA THR A 80 12.62 10.10 -11.73
C THR A 80 12.59 10.30 -10.22
N ILE A 81 12.98 9.27 -9.47
CA ILE A 81 13.24 9.39 -8.02
C ILE A 81 14.56 10.16 -7.82
N GLN A 82 14.46 11.42 -7.44
CA GLN A 82 15.62 12.30 -7.33
C GLN A 82 16.30 12.25 -5.95
N PHE A 83 17.63 12.32 -5.97
CA PHE A 83 18.49 12.38 -4.80
C PHE A 83 19.39 13.61 -4.85
N ARG A 84 19.91 14.03 -3.69
CA ARG A 84 21.02 14.99 -3.65
C ARG A 84 22.23 14.41 -4.40
N ILE A 85 22.98 15.28 -5.05
CA ILE A 85 24.20 14.94 -5.81
C ILE A 85 25.13 14.09 -4.92
N ASN A 86 25.64 12.98 -5.48
CA ASN A 86 26.55 12.03 -4.82
C ASN A 86 26.08 11.54 -3.45
N SER A 87 24.76 11.45 -3.25
CA SER A 87 24.16 11.05 -1.99
C SER A 87 22.97 10.12 -2.20
N ALA A 88 22.60 9.43 -1.11
CA ALA A 88 21.38 8.67 -0.98
C ALA A 88 20.24 9.45 -0.29
N SER A 89 20.40 10.76 -0.07
CA SER A 89 19.34 11.62 0.48
C SER A 89 18.29 11.98 -0.57
N LEU A 90 17.04 11.56 -0.35
CA LEU A 90 15.91 11.89 -1.23
C LEU A 90 15.58 13.39 -1.22
N LEU A 91 15.33 13.93 -2.42
CA LEU A 91 14.78 15.27 -2.61
C LEU A 91 13.25 15.25 -2.46
N PRO A 92 12.59 16.41 -2.22
CA PRO A 92 11.13 16.50 -2.13
C PRO A 92 10.41 15.89 -3.33
N ASP A 93 10.89 16.15 -4.55
CA ASP A 93 10.31 15.61 -5.78
C ASP A 93 10.41 14.08 -5.84
N GLY A 94 11.56 13.52 -5.43
CA GLY A 94 11.73 12.08 -5.31
C GLY A 94 10.76 11.44 -4.31
N LYS A 95 10.51 12.12 -3.18
CA LYS A 95 9.50 11.68 -2.20
C LYS A 95 8.08 11.72 -2.78
N ALA A 96 7.74 12.72 -3.60
CA ALA A 96 6.44 12.80 -4.26
C ALA A 96 6.21 11.65 -5.26
N VAL A 97 7.24 11.23 -6.00
CA VAL A 97 7.20 10.02 -6.82
C VAL A 97 6.97 8.78 -5.96
N LEU A 98 7.74 8.63 -4.87
CA LEU A 98 7.62 7.48 -3.97
C LEU A 98 6.28 7.40 -3.25
N ASN A 99 5.62 8.53 -2.97
CA ASN A 99 4.25 8.53 -2.44
C ASN A 99 3.27 7.90 -3.43
N ARG A 100 3.40 8.20 -4.73
CA ARG A 100 2.58 7.58 -5.77
C ARG A 100 2.85 6.09 -5.89
N VAL A 101 4.12 5.67 -5.80
CA VAL A 101 4.49 4.25 -5.73
C VAL A 101 3.86 3.58 -4.51
N ALA A 102 3.92 4.21 -3.33
CA ALA A 102 3.31 3.68 -2.11
C ALA A 102 1.80 3.48 -2.26
N THR A 103 1.08 4.44 -2.87
CA THR A 103 -0.35 4.28 -3.18
C THR A 103 -0.60 3.02 -4.02
N MET A 104 0.18 2.81 -5.08
CA MET A 104 0.04 1.61 -5.93
C MET A 104 0.33 0.32 -5.16
N LEU A 105 1.34 0.32 -4.29
CA LEU A 105 1.69 -0.85 -3.45
C LEU A 105 0.67 -1.14 -2.34
N HIS A 106 -0.14 -0.14 -1.95
CA HIS A 106 -1.26 -0.31 -1.02
C HIS A 106 -2.49 -0.91 -1.71
N GLU A 107 -2.73 -0.57 -2.99
CA GLU A 107 -3.81 -1.13 -3.80
C GLU A 107 -3.66 -2.65 -4.02
N ASP A 108 -2.42 -3.14 -4.11
CA ASP A 108 -2.12 -4.56 -4.28
C ASP A 108 -1.00 -5.01 -3.32
N GLN A 109 -1.40 -5.79 -2.31
CA GLN A 109 -0.54 -6.28 -1.25
C GLN A 109 0.04 -7.67 -1.50
N THR A 110 -0.25 -8.27 -2.67
CA THR A 110 0.10 -9.67 -2.96
C THR A 110 1.54 -9.84 -3.46
N VAL A 111 2.19 -8.74 -3.83
CA VAL A 111 3.49 -8.74 -4.53
C VAL A 111 4.60 -8.26 -3.60
N ALA A 112 5.73 -8.97 -3.65
CA ALA A 112 7.00 -8.50 -3.11
C ALA A 112 7.89 -7.99 -4.25
N PHE A 113 8.69 -6.96 -3.97
CA PHE A 113 9.57 -6.31 -4.92
C PHE A 113 11.02 -6.28 -4.42
N GLU A 114 11.95 -6.53 -5.34
CA GLU A 114 13.33 -6.08 -5.23
C GLU A 114 13.40 -4.62 -5.74
N VAL A 115 14.02 -3.74 -4.97
CA VAL A 115 14.29 -2.35 -5.32
C VAL A 115 15.75 -2.24 -5.71
N GLY A 116 16.01 -2.15 -7.01
CA GLY A 116 17.35 -2.06 -7.60
C GLY A 116 17.83 -0.62 -7.74
N GLY A 117 19.01 -0.31 -7.22
CA GLY A 117 19.70 0.96 -7.44
C GLY A 117 20.79 0.85 -8.50
N HIS A 118 20.85 1.83 -9.41
CA HIS A 118 21.84 1.89 -10.49
C HIS A 118 22.53 3.25 -10.54
N THR A 119 23.78 3.26 -11.00
CA THR A 119 24.55 4.47 -11.31
C THR A 119 24.94 4.48 -12.79
N ASP A 120 25.48 5.60 -13.25
CA ASP A 120 26.28 5.61 -14.47
C ASP A 120 27.65 4.95 -14.23
N ASN A 121 28.46 4.87 -15.29
CA ASN A 121 29.81 4.31 -15.29
C ASN A 121 30.90 5.30 -14.87
N VAL A 122 30.53 6.49 -14.36
CA VAL A 122 31.51 7.51 -13.97
C VAL A 122 31.95 7.25 -12.52
N GLY A 123 33.24 7.40 -12.25
CA GLY A 123 33.81 7.24 -10.91
C GLY A 123 34.29 5.82 -10.58
N LEU A 124 34.53 5.57 -9.30
CA LEU A 124 35.06 4.28 -8.83
C LEU A 124 33.94 3.25 -8.72
N GLU A 125 34.19 2.05 -9.25
CA GLU A 125 33.22 0.95 -9.24
C GLU A 125 32.68 0.66 -7.83
N GLN A 126 33.57 0.52 -6.84
CA GLN A 126 33.18 0.27 -5.45
C GLN A 126 32.32 1.40 -4.86
N ALA A 127 32.62 2.66 -5.21
CA ALA A 127 31.83 3.79 -4.75
C ALA A 127 30.42 3.77 -5.37
N ASN A 128 30.33 3.39 -6.64
CA ASN A 128 29.06 3.22 -7.37
C ASN A 128 28.21 2.08 -6.78
N TRP A 129 28.83 0.95 -6.45
CA TRP A 129 28.16 -0.14 -5.74
C TRP A 129 27.56 0.34 -4.43
N VAL A 130 28.37 0.94 -3.55
CA VAL A 130 27.90 1.43 -2.24
C VAL A 130 26.81 2.49 -2.38
N LEU A 131 26.99 3.47 -3.26
CA LEU A 131 25.99 4.53 -3.46
C LEU A 131 24.66 3.98 -3.98
N SER A 132 24.72 3.03 -4.92
CA SER A 132 23.53 2.41 -5.49
C SER A 132 22.75 1.60 -4.44
N GLU A 133 23.45 0.87 -3.58
CA GLU A 133 22.86 0.10 -2.48
C GLU A 133 22.23 1.02 -1.44
N GLN A 134 22.94 2.08 -1.04
CA GLN A 134 22.41 3.08 -0.11
C GLN A 134 21.15 3.74 -0.65
N ARG A 135 21.11 4.09 -1.94
CA ARG A 135 19.92 4.67 -2.57
C ARG A 135 18.74 3.70 -2.56
N ALA A 136 18.97 2.44 -2.94
CA ALA A 136 17.95 1.40 -2.87
C ALA A 136 17.41 1.23 -1.44
N LYS A 137 18.30 1.24 -0.45
CA LYS A 137 17.94 1.17 0.96
C LYS A 137 17.10 2.38 1.40
N THR A 138 17.50 3.60 1.06
CA THR A 138 16.71 4.80 1.38
C THR A 138 15.31 4.72 0.78
N VAL A 139 15.17 4.23 -0.46
CA VAL A 139 13.85 4.05 -1.09
C VAL A 139 12.99 3.06 -0.31
N VAL A 140 13.56 1.92 0.07
CA VAL A 140 12.86 0.91 0.88
C VAL A 140 12.46 1.47 2.24
N GLU A 141 13.38 2.11 2.96
CA GLU A 141 13.10 2.75 4.25
C GLU A 141 12.00 3.81 4.13
N TYR A 142 12.01 4.59 3.06
CA TYR A 142 10.96 5.56 2.79
C TYR A 142 9.61 4.88 2.57
N LEU A 143 9.52 3.84 1.73
CA LEU A 143 8.27 3.12 1.48
C LEU A 143 7.75 2.41 2.75
N ILE A 144 8.64 1.89 3.60
CA ILE A 144 8.27 1.34 4.91
C ILE A 144 7.67 2.44 5.80
N SER A 145 8.25 3.66 5.79
CA SER A 145 7.67 4.80 6.51
C SER A 145 6.28 5.22 5.99
N GLN A 146 5.95 4.86 4.75
CA GLN A 146 4.62 5.03 4.15
C GLN A 146 3.67 3.85 4.44
N GLY A 147 4.08 2.90 5.28
CA GLY A 147 3.26 1.77 5.72
C GLY A 147 3.37 0.51 4.86
N ILE A 148 4.33 0.41 3.95
CA ILE A 148 4.57 -0.83 3.19
C ILE A 148 5.31 -1.84 4.08
N ALA A 149 4.82 -3.08 4.12
CA ALA A 149 5.40 -4.13 4.95
C ALA A 149 6.87 -4.44 4.53
N PRO A 150 7.84 -4.46 5.45
CA PRO A 150 9.26 -4.66 5.12
C PRO A 150 9.56 -5.95 4.35
N GLU A 151 8.87 -7.04 4.65
CA GLU A 151 9.02 -8.34 4.00
C GLU A 151 8.64 -8.33 2.51
N ARG A 152 7.98 -7.27 2.04
CA ARG A 152 7.63 -7.06 0.63
C ARG A 152 8.71 -6.31 -0.15
N LEU A 153 9.77 -5.83 0.51
CA LEU A 153 10.75 -4.94 -0.11
C LEU A 153 12.16 -5.43 0.18
N THR A 154 12.94 -5.69 -0.87
CA THR A 154 14.37 -6.06 -0.76
C THR A 154 15.22 -5.04 -1.49
N PRO A 155 16.04 -4.23 -0.80
CA PRO A 155 16.94 -3.29 -1.49
C PRO A 155 18.15 -4.03 -2.07
N LYS A 156 18.60 -3.61 -3.25
CA LYS A 156 19.82 -4.12 -3.88
C LYS A 156 20.54 -3.06 -4.70
N GLY A 157 21.84 -2.93 -4.49
CA GLY A 157 22.71 -2.09 -5.33
C GLY A 157 23.27 -2.88 -6.50
N TYR A 158 23.39 -2.24 -7.66
CA TYR A 158 24.01 -2.81 -8.86
C TYR A 158 25.16 -1.95 -9.40
N GLY A 159 25.43 -0.79 -8.80
CA GLY A 159 26.38 0.18 -9.30
C GLY A 159 26.17 0.46 -10.78
N ALA A 160 27.27 0.45 -11.53
CA ALA A 160 27.29 0.64 -12.98
C ALA A 160 27.15 -0.68 -13.78
N SER A 161 27.00 -1.83 -13.12
CA SER A 161 27.20 -3.15 -13.74
C SER A 161 26.04 -3.59 -14.63
N ARG A 162 24.92 -2.85 -14.63
CA ARG A 162 23.69 -3.15 -15.38
C ARG A 162 23.18 -1.91 -16.14
N PRO A 163 23.93 -1.41 -17.13
CA PRO A 163 23.47 -0.31 -17.96
C PRO A 163 22.28 -0.76 -18.83
N ILE A 164 21.31 0.11 -19.01
CA ILE A 164 20.20 -0.12 -19.96
C ILE A 164 20.48 0.47 -21.33
N VAL A 165 21.37 1.47 -21.37
CA VAL A 165 21.85 2.12 -22.59
C VAL A 165 23.33 2.43 -22.46
N GLU A 166 23.99 2.64 -23.60
CA GLU A 166 25.38 3.09 -23.61
C GLU A 166 25.52 4.46 -22.94
N SER A 167 26.51 4.60 -22.06
CA SER A 167 26.79 5.84 -21.32
C SER A 167 27.67 6.79 -22.14
N ALA A 168 27.33 6.99 -23.42
CA ALA A 168 28.08 7.85 -24.34
C ALA A 168 27.52 9.28 -24.41
N THR A 169 26.26 9.48 -23.99
CA THR A 169 25.59 10.79 -23.96
C THR A 169 25.07 11.09 -22.56
N ASP A 170 24.81 12.37 -22.29
CA ASP A 170 24.21 12.81 -21.03
C ASP A 170 22.90 12.08 -20.78
N GLU A 171 22.04 11.95 -21.79
CA GLU A 171 20.78 11.20 -21.70
C GLU A 171 21.02 9.74 -21.32
N GLY A 172 22.05 9.10 -21.88
CA GLY A 172 22.41 7.72 -21.53
C GLY A 172 22.84 7.60 -20.08
N HIS A 173 23.63 8.55 -19.57
CA HIS A 173 23.99 8.61 -18.16
C HIS A 173 22.76 8.82 -17.26
N TRP A 174 21.85 9.72 -17.64
CA TRP A 174 20.60 9.95 -16.88
C TRP A 174 19.75 8.68 -16.79
N GLN A 175 19.59 7.94 -17.88
CA GLN A 175 18.83 6.69 -17.92
C GLN A 175 19.47 5.58 -17.05
N ASN A 176 20.80 5.55 -16.97
CA ASN A 176 21.49 4.57 -16.14
C ASN A 176 21.45 4.92 -14.64
N ARG A 177 21.28 6.20 -14.26
CA ARG A 177 21.08 6.64 -12.86
C ARG A 177 19.62 6.49 -12.43
N ARG A 178 19.17 5.25 -12.22
CA ARG A 178 17.75 4.93 -11.96
C ARG A 178 17.54 4.06 -10.73
N ILE A 179 16.27 4.02 -10.28
CA ILE A 179 15.72 3.03 -9.37
C ILE A 179 14.78 2.13 -10.18
N GLU A 180 14.83 0.83 -9.95
CA GLU A 180 14.01 -0.17 -10.64
C GLU A 180 13.25 -1.04 -9.63
N PHE A 181 12.03 -1.46 -9.98
CA PHE A 181 11.24 -2.40 -9.20
C PHE A 181 11.08 -3.71 -9.97
N SER A 182 11.61 -4.80 -9.42
CA SER A 182 11.50 -6.15 -9.96
C SER A 182 10.66 -7.02 -9.04
N ILE A 183 9.79 -7.87 -9.60
CA ILE A 183 9.00 -8.80 -8.77
C ILE A 183 9.95 -9.78 -8.10
N ALA A 184 9.95 -9.81 -6.77
CA ALA A 184 10.72 -10.76 -6.00
C ALA A 184 10.00 -12.11 -5.98
N ILE A 185 10.59 -13.13 -6.59
CA ILE A 185 10.11 -14.51 -6.43
C ILE A 185 10.70 -15.04 -5.13
N LYS A 186 9.84 -15.24 -4.11
CA LYS A 186 10.23 -15.93 -2.87
C LYS A 186 10.82 -17.30 -3.24
N GLY A 187 12.14 -17.45 -3.08
CA GLY A 187 12.86 -18.69 -3.39
C GLY A 187 14.22 -18.50 -4.06
N ALA A 188 14.52 -17.31 -4.60
CA ALA A 188 15.85 -16.99 -5.12
C ALA A 188 16.52 -15.95 -4.22
N GLN A 189 16.95 -16.37 -3.04
CA GLN A 189 18.05 -15.67 -2.37
C GLN A 189 19.37 -16.30 -2.86
N PRO A 190 20.42 -15.51 -3.14
CA PRO A 190 21.74 -16.03 -3.47
C PRO A 190 22.35 -16.81 -2.30
#